data_AF-A0A7G7CNZ0-F1
#
_entry.id   AF-A0A7G7CNZ0-F1
#
_cell.length_a   1.000
_cell.length_b   1.000
_cell.length_c   1.000
_cell.angle_alpha   90.00
_cell.angle_beta   90.00
_cell.angle_gamma   90.00
#
_symmetry.space_group_name_H-M   'P 1'
#
loop_
_entity.id
_entity.type
_entity.pdbx_description
1 polymer ?
#
loop_
_entity_poly.entity_id
_entity_poly.type
_entity_poly.pdbx_seq_one_letter_code
_entity_poly.pdbx_strand_id
1 'polypeptide(L)'
;MTSCRVISRPTAWSASSGRSTTPPSRGCPSSPRLASALRVQVLSLPRATSPRPTRGSLSNDPRDRKEDVNTLASTAALAGFRIVAVHAHPDDESLWTGGALATLARAGAHVTVVTCTLGEEGEVIGDTYQHLTVDHADQLGGFRIAELSDALSILGVHGIHLGAAGRYRDSGMAGSPAHDNPRAFVNNLDDATQVLSTVLRELRPHAVLTYGPDGGYGHPDHIAAHDITHAAVSQLRTEGEWAVPRIWWSTTPREPVDAALDAMTPPDGWEPAPAAYLDAATDSHYDIALPLAPAAYDAKRRAMAAHATQIWMADGTVTHTNPTPAYSTGRAESASVAFALSNLYLMPLLDTEYYQLGEGTLPRTPVADGLLDSEDLA
;
A
#
# COMPACT_ATOMS: atom_id res chain seq x y z
N MET A 1 32.74 -12.61 -36.93
CA MET A 1 33.54 -11.44 -37.36
C MET A 1 32.70 -10.20 -37.10
N THR A 2 32.94 -9.57 -35.94
CA THR A 2 33.41 -8.17 -35.81
C THR A 2 32.29 -7.15 -36.08
N SER A 3 31.93 -6.20 -35.21
CA SER A 3 32.72 -5.50 -34.21
C SER A 3 31.80 -4.84 -33.17
N CYS A 4 32.21 -4.97 -31.92
CA CYS A 4 31.81 -4.16 -30.78
C CYS A 4 32.18 -2.67 -31.02
N ARG A 5 31.39 -1.72 -30.52
CA ARG A 5 31.82 -0.32 -30.32
C ARG A 5 31.42 0.16 -28.93
N VAL A 6 32.44 0.22 -28.10
CA VAL A 6 32.54 0.96 -26.84
C VAL A 6 32.77 2.44 -27.17
N ILE A 7 32.06 3.36 -26.50
CA ILE A 7 32.35 4.80 -26.45
C ILE A 7 32.13 5.19 -24.97
N SER A 8 33.16 5.13 -24.12
CA SER A 8 34.12 6.19 -23.76
C SER A 8 33.49 7.46 -23.17
N ARG A 9 33.63 7.61 -21.85
CA ARG A 9 33.44 8.85 -21.07
C ARG A 9 34.47 9.92 -21.44
N PRO A 10 34.19 11.21 -21.16
CA PRO A 10 35.20 12.17 -20.78
C PRO A 10 35.10 12.54 -19.29
N THR A 11 36.20 12.32 -18.58
CA THR A 11 36.56 12.97 -17.31
C THR A 11 37.28 14.27 -17.62
N ALA A 12 36.91 15.35 -16.92
CA ALA A 12 37.82 16.36 -16.40
C ALA A 12 37.00 17.39 -15.64
N TRP A 13 37.31 17.62 -14.36
CA TRP A 13 37.41 18.97 -13.81
C TRP A 13 38.39 18.92 -12.63
N SER A 14 39.27 19.92 -12.65
CA SER A 14 40.52 20.03 -11.91
C SER A 14 40.33 20.42 -10.46
N ALA A 15 41.14 19.83 -9.58
CA ALA A 15 41.35 20.26 -8.21
C ALA A 15 42.03 21.64 -8.14
N SER A 16 41.57 22.49 -7.22
CA SER A 16 42.39 23.55 -6.65
C SER A 16 42.34 23.48 -5.12
N SER A 17 43.52 23.55 -4.54
CA SER A 17 43.84 23.36 -3.12
C SER A 17 43.69 24.65 -2.31
N GLY A 18 43.05 24.57 -1.15
CA GLY A 18 43.11 25.59 -0.09
C GLY A 18 43.26 24.92 1.27
N ARG A 19 44.37 25.20 1.96
CA ARG A 19 44.72 24.65 3.29
C ARG A 19 44.33 25.61 4.43
N SER A 20 44.03 24.97 5.57
CA SER A 20 44.17 25.45 6.96
C SER A 20 43.08 26.41 7.46
N THR A 21 42.56 26.34 8.70
CA THR A 21 43.15 25.99 9.99
C THR A 21 42.06 25.53 10.98
N THR A 22 42.39 24.61 11.90
CA THR A 22 41.62 24.28 13.12
C THR A 22 42.18 25.04 14.33
N PRO A 23 41.35 25.35 15.34
CA PRO A 23 41.73 25.06 16.74
C PRO A 23 40.50 24.63 17.61
N PRO A 24 40.60 24.43 18.95
CA PRO A 24 40.56 23.11 19.57
C PRO A 24 39.29 22.79 20.37
N SER A 25 39.21 21.53 20.78
CA SER A 25 38.20 20.89 21.62
C SER A 25 38.04 21.51 23.02
N ARG A 26 36.79 21.52 23.51
CA ARG A 26 36.46 21.62 24.95
C ARG A 26 35.34 20.62 25.26
N GLY A 27 35.48 19.97 26.42
CA GLY A 27 34.78 18.75 26.81
C GLY A 27 33.33 18.95 27.27
N CYS A 28 32.68 17.80 27.44
CA CYS A 28 31.33 17.57 27.96
C CYS A 28 31.01 18.28 29.29
N PRO A 29 29.72 18.32 29.67
CA PRO A 29 29.28 17.27 30.57
C PRO A 29 27.96 16.60 30.18
N SER A 30 27.93 15.31 30.49
CA SER A 30 26.79 14.40 30.59
C SER A 30 25.61 14.97 31.36
N SER A 31 24.39 14.66 30.93
CA SER A 31 23.16 14.80 31.72
C SER A 31 22.17 13.67 31.36
N PRO A 32 21.31 13.25 32.29
CA PRO A 32 21.06 11.83 32.53
C PRO A 32 19.86 11.26 31.79
N ARG A 33 19.92 9.93 31.60
CA ARG A 33 18.81 9.06 31.19
C ARG A 33 17.63 9.22 32.15
N LEU A 34 16.48 9.62 31.63
CA LEU A 34 15.18 9.43 32.27
C LEU A 34 14.41 8.36 31.48
N ALA A 35 14.48 7.13 31.98
CA ALA A 35 13.49 6.12 31.66
C ALA A 35 12.19 6.53 32.35
N SER A 36 11.13 6.77 31.57
CA SER A 36 9.79 6.93 32.12
C SER A 36 8.86 6.01 31.34
N ALA A 37 8.43 4.96 32.03
CA ALA A 37 7.43 4.01 31.56
C ALA A 37 6.07 4.71 31.51
N LEU A 38 5.57 5.01 30.31
CA LEU A 38 4.21 5.50 30.14
C LEU A 38 3.26 4.30 30.04
N ARG A 39 2.57 3.99 31.14
CA ARG A 39 1.40 3.10 31.14
C ARG A 39 0.26 3.81 30.42
N VAL A 40 -0.19 3.27 29.29
CA VAL A 40 -1.44 3.68 28.64
C VAL A 40 -2.61 3.21 29.50
N GLN A 41 -3.31 4.15 30.14
CA GLN A 41 -4.63 3.93 30.72
C GLN A 41 -5.65 3.87 29.58
N VAL A 42 -6.31 2.72 29.43
CA VAL A 42 -7.47 2.57 28.55
C VAL A 42 -8.66 3.28 29.20
N LEU A 43 -9.07 4.42 28.64
CA LEU A 43 -10.32 5.09 28.98
C LEU A 43 -11.48 4.36 28.29
N SER A 44 -12.35 3.74 29.08
CA SER A 44 -13.60 3.14 28.60
C SER A 44 -14.63 4.22 28.27
N LEU A 45 -15.14 4.22 27.03
CA LEU A 45 -16.26 5.06 26.61
C LEU A 45 -17.62 4.41 26.94
N PRO A 46 -18.66 5.19 27.26
CA PRO A 46 -19.97 4.67 27.65
C PRO A 46 -20.77 4.16 26.44
N ARG A 47 -21.54 3.10 26.71
CA ARG A 47 -22.35 2.32 25.76
C ARG A 47 -23.54 3.13 25.24
N ALA A 48 -23.59 3.41 23.93
CA ALA A 48 -24.76 4.00 23.29
C ALA A 48 -25.90 2.96 23.16
N THR A 49 -27.11 3.34 23.59
CA THR A 49 -28.34 2.55 23.44
C THR A 49 -28.92 2.73 22.04
N SER A 50 -29.05 1.64 21.28
CA SER A 50 -29.67 1.64 19.94
C SER A 50 -31.21 1.52 20.04
N PRO A 51 -31.98 2.20 19.16
CA PRO A 51 -33.44 2.11 19.17
C PRO A 51 -33.96 0.80 18.55
N ARG A 52 -35.08 0.30 19.08
CA ARG A 52 -35.78 -0.93 18.63
C ARG A 52 -36.32 -0.78 17.20
N PRO A 53 -36.18 -1.80 16.33
CA PRO A 53 -36.86 -1.80 15.04
C PRO A 53 -38.34 -2.21 15.20
N THR A 54 -39.20 -1.53 14.44
CA THR A 54 -40.63 -1.82 14.29
C THR A 54 -40.83 -3.12 13.51
N ARG A 55 -41.75 -3.98 13.99
CA ARG A 55 -42.12 -5.26 13.37
C ARG A 55 -42.80 -5.05 12.01
N GLY A 56 -42.10 -5.35 10.92
CA GLY A 56 -42.71 -5.71 9.64
C GLY A 56 -43.03 -7.21 9.60
N SER A 57 -44.17 -7.57 9.01
CA SER A 57 -44.70 -8.94 8.96
C SER A 57 -43.80 -9.89 8.17
N LEU A 58 -43.28 -10.93 8.84
CA LEU A 58 -42.61 -12.04 8.18
C LEU A 58 -43.67 -13.05 7.68
N SER A 59 -43.62 -13.30 6.37
CA SER A 59 -44.17 -14.50 5.73
C SER A 59 -43.66 -15.75 6.44
N ASN A 60 -44.52 -16.74 6.67
CA ASN A 60 -44.22 -17.96 7.42
C ASN A 60 -44.16 -19.18 6.47
N ASP A 61 -43.50 -19.03 5.31
CA ASP A 61 -43.27 -20.15 4.37
C ASP A 61 -42.06 -21.00 4.85
N PRO A 62 -42.22 -22.31 5.07
CA PRO A 62 -41.14 -23.22 5.46
C PRO A 62 -40.00 -23.35 4.43
N ARG A 63 -40.18 -22.85 3.20
CA ARG A 63 -39.17 -22.88 2.13
C ARG A 63 -38.17 -21.72 2.21
N ASP A 64 -38.56 -20.54 2.73
CA ASP A 64 -37.65 -19.41 2.94
C ASP A 64 -36.59 -19.71 4.01
N ARG A 65 -36.94 -20.51 5.03
CA ARG A 65 -36.01 -20.84 6.12
C ARG A 65 -34.86 -21.76 5.74
N LYS A 66 -34.89 -22.39 4.56
CA LYS A 66 -33.78 -23.25 4.10
C LYS A 66 -32.73 -22.49 3.30
N GLU A 67 -33.09 -21.36 2.71
CA GLU A 67 -32.12 -20.47 2.04
C GLU A 67 -31.47 -19.50 3.03
N ASP A 68 -32.20 -19.03 4.04
CA ASP A 68 -31.68 -18.07 5.03
C ASP A 68 -30.62 -18.63 6.00
N VAL A 69 -30.51 -19.95 6.13
CA VAL A 69 -29.56 -20.58 7.08
C VAL A 69 -28.16 -20.79 6.45
N ASN A 70 -28.05 -20.69 5.12
CA ASN A 70 -26.77 -20.83 4.41
C ASN A 70 -26.09 -19.49 4.05
N THR A 71 -26.80 -18.36 4.17
CA THR A 71 -26.28 -17.02 3.79
C THR A 71 -25.72 -16.25 4.98
N LEU A 72 -25.71 -16.85 6.18
CA LEU A 72 -24.81 -16.45 7.27
C LEU A 72 -23.54 -17.29 7.17
N ALA A 73 -22.84 -17.18 6.04
CA ALA A 73 -21.47 -17.66 5.93
C ALA A 73 -20.67 -17.05 7.08
N SER A 74 -20.05 -17.93 7.88
CA SER A 74 -19.27 -17.58 9.07
C SER A 74 -18.47 -16.30 8.84
N THR A 75 -18.71 -15.27 9.64
CA THR A 75 -17.96 -13.99 9.63
C THR A 75 -16.48 -14.17 10.04
N ALA A 76 -16.01 -15.41 10.13
CA ALA A 76 -14.68 -15.80 10.56
C ALA A 76 -14.17 -17.01 9.71
N ALA A 77 -14.57 -17.11 8.45
CA ALA A 77 -14.17 -18.19 7.53
C ALA A 77 -12.64 -18.33 7.39
N LEU A 78 -11.90 -17.24 7.60
CA LEU A 78 -10.44 -17.21 7.56
C LEU A 78 -9.80 -17.04 8.95
N ALA A 79 -10.52 -17.36 10.03
CA ALA A 79 -9.96 -17.32 11.37
C ALA A 79 -8.67 -18.15 11.45
N GLY A 80 -7.62 -17.55 12.00
CA GLY A 80 -6.29 -18.16 12.11
C GLY A 80 -5.36 -17.88 10.93
N PHE A 81 -5.89 -17.46 9.77
CA PHE A 81 -5.02 -17.02 8.67
C PHE A 81 -4.30 -15.73 9.03
N ARG A 82 -3.05 -15.59 8.57
CA ARG A 82 -2.19 -14.44 8.81
C ARG A 82 -1.64 -13.96 7.47
N ILE A 83 -1.82 -12.69 7.17
CA ILE A 83 -1.42 -12.08 5.90
C ILE A 83 -0.60 -10.84 6.20
N VAL A 84 0.48 -10.67 5.45
CA VAL A 84 1.32 -9.48 5.52
C VAL A 84 1.36 -8.84 4.13
N ALA A 85 1.02 -7.56 4.02
CA ALA A 85 1.28 -6.78 2.81
C ALA A 85 2.48 -5.87 3.08
N VAL A 86 3.45 -5.83 2.17
CA VAL A 86 4.65 -5.00 2.28
C VAL A 86 4.62 -3.94 1.19
N HIS A 87 4.50 -2.69 1.61
CA HIS A 87 4.34 -1.52 0.75
C HIS A 87 5.41 -0.47 1.03
N ALA A 88 5.77 0.30 0.01
CA ALA A 88 6.80 1.31 0.07
C ALA A 88 6.33 2.57 0.81
N HIS A 89 5.16 3.10 0.43
CA HIS A 89 4.68 4.40 0.89
C HIS A 89 3.25 4.36 1.47
N PRO A 90 2.86 5.38 2.26
CA PRO A 90 1.48 5.59 2.71
C PRO A 90 0.50 5.94 1.57
N ASP A 91 -0.28 4.97 1.08
CA ASP A 91 -1.31 5.05 -0.01
C ASP A 91 -1.32 3.78 -0.86
N ASP A 92 -0.14 3.19 -1.03
CA ASP A 92 0.08 1.97 -1.79
C ASP A 92 -0.81 0.81 -1.33
N GLU A 93 -1.04 0.68 -0.02
CA GLU A 93 -1.88 -0.38 0.53
C GLU A 93 -3.34 -0.24 0.08
N SER A 94 -3.78 1.00 -0.13
CA SER A 94 -5.13 1.30 -0.59
C SER A 94 -5.23 1.18 -2.12
N LEU A 95 -4.21 1.64 -2.85
CA LEU A 95 -4.17 1.59 -4.32
C LEU A 95 -4.07 0.15 -4.84
N TRP A 96 -3.06 -0.60 -4.38
CA TRP A 96 -2.67 -1.88 -4.96
C TRP A 96 -3.41 -3.08 -4.37
N THR A 97 -3.75 -3.02 -3.07
CA THR A 97 -4.24 -4.21 -2.35
C THR A 97 -5.46 -3.96 -1.46
N GLY A 98 -6.01 -2.73 -1.46
CA GLY A 98 -7.03 -2.33 -0.48
C GLY A 98 -8.27 -3.21 -0.48
N GLY A 99 -8.69 -3.68 -1.66
CA GLY A 99 -9.80 -4.60 -1.83
C GLY A 99 -9.52 -5.98 -1.23
N ALA A 100 -8.36 -6.57 -1.51
CA ALA A 100 -7.93 -7.83 -0.90
C ALA A 100 -7.77 -7.72 0.61
N LEU A 101 -7.11 -6.66 1.10
CA LEU A 101 -6.91 -6.41 2.52
C LEU A 101 -8.26 -6.35 3.26
N ALA A 102 -9.22 -5.57 2.76
CA ALA A 102 -10.55 -5.47 3.35
C ALA A 102 -11.32 -6.80 3.26
N THR A 103 -11.20 -7.53 2.15
CA THR A 103 -11.86 -8.83 1.96
C THR A 103 -11.36 -9.85 2.99
N LEU A 104 -10.04 -9.97 3.13
CA LEU A 104 -9.39 -10.91 4.04
C LEU A 104 -9.70 -10.59 5.51
N ALA A 105 -9.60 -9.31 5.90
CA ALA A 105 -9.88 -8.89 7.27
C ALA A 105 -11.35 -9.12 7.66
N ARG A 106 -12.29 -8.81 6.76
CA ARG A 106 -13.73 -9.04 6.99
C ARG A 106 -14.10 -10.51 7.08
N ALA A 107 -13.33 -11.38 6.43
CA ALA A 107 -13.48 -12.83 6.54
C ALA A 107 -12.81 -13.41 7.80
N GLY A 108 -12.17 -12.57 8.63
CA GLY A 108 -11.62 -12.94 9.94
C GLY A 108 -10.13 -13.27 9.96
N ALA A 109 -9.39 -13.03 8.88
CA ALA A 109 -7.94 -13.19 8.87
C ALA A 109 -7.24 -12.06 9.66
N HIS A 110 -6.06 -12.37 10.21
CA HIS A 110 -5.16 -11.36 10.76
C HIS A 110 -4.34 -10.74 9.64
N VAL A 111 -4.65 -9.49 9.28
CA VAL A 111 -4.00 -8.78 8.18
C VAL A 111 -3.14 -7.65 8.74
N THR A 112 -1.86 -7.62 8.35
CA THR A 112 -0.90 -6.58 8.73
C THR A 112 -0.31 -5.93 7.48
N VAL A 113 -0.30 -4.61 7.43
CA VAL A 113 0.41 -3.82 6.42
C VAL A 113 1.73 -3.34 7.03
N VAL A 114 2.82 -3.59 6.32
CA VAL A 114 4.16 -3.05 6.60
C VAL A 114 4.42 -1.94 5.61
N THR A 115 4.61 -0.71 6.10
CA THR A 115 4.98 0.43 5.26
C THR A 115 6.46 0.76 5.48
N CYS A 116 7.26 0.71 4.42
CA CYS A 116 8.72 0.84 4.48
C CYS A 116 9.17 2.26 4.83
N THR A 117 8.49 3.28 4.29
CA THR A 117 8.85 4.69 4.44
C THR A 117 7.65 5.52 4.90
N LEU A 118 7.84 6.84 5.09
CA LEU A 118 6.72 7.75 5.37
C LEU A 118 6.27 8.53 4.13
N GLY A 119 6.88 8.29 2.97
CA GLY A 119 6.56 9.04 1.76
C GLY A 119 6.94 10.52 1.85
N GLU A 120 8.10 10.81 2.45
CA GLU A 120 8.57 12.17 2.70
C GLU A 120 8.79 13.01 1.42
N GLU A 121 9.09 12.34 0.30
CA GLU A 121 9.37 12.98 -0.99
C GLU A 121 8.11 13.14 -1.87
N GLY A 122 6.94 12.80 -1.32
CA GLY A 122 5.66 12.92 -2.03
C GLY A 122 5.32 14.37 -2.39
N GLU A 123 4.55 14.51 -3.47
CA GLU A 123 3.87 15.76 -3.79
C GLU A 123 2.60 15.91 -2.92
N VAL A 124 1.96 17.07 -2.97
CA VAL A 124 0.69 17.32 -2.28
C VAL A 124 -0.33 17.81 -3.30
N ILE A 125 -1.51 17.19 -3.35
CA ILE A 125 -2.66 17.72 -4.10
C ILE A 125 -3.24 18.90 -3.33
N GLY A 126 -3.73 19.94 -4.04
CA GLY A 126 -4.41 21.08 -3.45
C GLY A 126 -3.51 22.05 -2.68
N ASP A 127 -4.00 23.25 -2.35
CA ASP A 127 -3.15 24.33 -1.84
C ASP A 127 -2.88 24.26 -0.32
N THR A 128 -3.81 23.67 0.44
CA THR A 128 -3.86 23.77 1.91
C THR A 128 -2.58 23.31 2.60
N TYR A 129 -1.95 22.25 2.09
CA TYR A 129 -0.81 21.59 2.74
C TYR A 129 0.49 21.62 1.92
N GLN A 130 0.56 22.45 0.87
CA GLN A 130 1.74 22.53 0.00
C GLN A 130 3.04 22.78 0.76
N HIS A 131 3.02 23.57 1.83
CA HIS A 131 4.22 23.90 2.60
C HIS A 131 4.78 22.71 3.43
N LEU A 132 4.15 21.54 3.41
CA LEU A 132 4.67 20.34 4.07
C LEU A 132 5.73 19.59 3.25
N THR A 133 5.81 19.83 1.93
CA THR A 133 6.73 19.14 1.02
C THR A 133 8.20 19.39 1.35
N VAL A 134 9.09 18.56 0.80
CA VAL A 134 10.54 18.60 1.04
C VAL A 134 11.19 19.95 0.70
N ASP A 135 10.67 20.66 -0.32
CA ASP A 135 11.16 21.97 -0.74
C ASP A 135 10.77 23.11 0.23
N HIS A 136 9.97 22.78 1.25
CA HIS A 136 9.46 23.71 2.24
C HIS A 136 9.80 23.26 3.66
N ALA A 137 8.84 22.65 4.37
CA ALA A 137 9.04 22.25 5.75
C ALA A 137 9.68 20.86 5.90
N ASP A 138 9.67 20.00 4.87
CA ASP A 138 10.07 18.59 4.95
C ASP A 138 9.37 17.88 6.13
N GLN A 139 8.04 18.04 6.20
CA GLN A 139 7.19 17.48 7.27
C GLN A 139 6.06 16.59 6.73
N LEU A 140 5.96 16.39 5.41
CA LEU A 140 4.89 15.62 4.79
C LEU A 140 4.79 14.19 5.33
N GLY A 141 5.91 13.49 5.51
CA GLY A 141 5.86 12.11 6.01
C GLY A 141 5.24 11.98 7.40
N GLY A 142 5.48 12.94 8.29
CA GLY A 142 4.84 12.95 9.61
C GLY A 142 3.33 13.15 9.52
N PHE A 143 2.86 13.94 8.54
CA PHE A 143 1.45 14.13 8.25
C PHE A 143 0.80 12.87 7.68
N ARG A 144 1.47 12.20 6.72
CA ARG A 144 0.99 10.98 6.06
C ARG A 144 0.85 9.76 7.00
N ILE A 145 1.43 9.80 8.20
CA ILE A 145 1.15 8.80 9.25
C ILE A 145 -0.34 8.79 9.63
N ALA A 146 -0.96 9.97 9.73
CA ALA A 146 -2.37 10.08 10.07
C ALA A 146 -3.27 9.58 8.93
N GLU A 147 -2.94 9.95 7.68
CA GLU A 147 -3.66 9.48 6.49
C GLU A 147 -3.61 7.95 6.38
N LEU A 148 -2.42 7.35 6.56
CA LEU A 148 -2.27 5.90 6.63
C LEU A 148 -3.08 5.27 7.75
N SER A 149 -3.03 5.86 8.96
CA SER A 149 -3.75 5.33 10.12
C SER A 149 -5.26 5.29 9.87
N ASP A 150 -5.80 6.33 9.24
CA ASP A 150 -7.22 6.41 8.88
C ASP A 150 -7.57 5.39 7.79
N ALA A 151 -6.74 5.27 6.74
CA ALA A 151 -6.91 4.29 5.68
C ALA A 151 -6.91 2.85 6.20
N LEU A 152 -5.91 2.47 7.01
CA LEU A 152 -5.82 1.14 7.62
C LEU A 152 -7.01 0.84 8.53
N SER A 153 -7.48 1.84 9.30
CA SER A 153 -8.69 1.70 10.12
C SER A 153 -9.94 1.47 9.28
N ILE A 154 -10.05 2.10 8.11
CA ILE A 154 -11.17 1.91 7.17
C ILE A 154 -11.14 0.50 6.57
N LEU A 155 -9.95 0.02 6.20
CA LEU A 155 -9.74 -1.33 5.67
C LEU A 155 -9.92 -2.43 6.75
N GLY A 156 -9.81 -2.06 8.03
CA GLY A 156 -9.94 -2.98 9.16
C GLY A 156 -8.70 -3.85 9.38
N VAL A 157 -7.51 -3.33 9.07
CA VAL A 157 -6.23 -4.03 9.14
C VAL A 157 -5.28 -3.39 10.15
N HIS A 158 -4.23 -4.11 10.54
CA HIS A 158 -3.16 -3.58 11.37
C HIS A 158 -2.06 -2.94 10.53
N GLY A 159 -1.40 -1.90 11.05
CA GLY A 159 -0.26 -1.25 10.40
C GLY A 159 0.99 -1.28 11.25
N ILE A 160 2.14 -1.45 10.61
CA ILE A 160 3.46 -1.24 11.19
C ILE A 160 4.34 -0.46 10.20
N HIS A 161 5.17 0.44 10.72
CA HIS A 161 6.26 1.02 9.94
C HIS A 161 7.49 0.11 10.06
N LEU A 162 8.17 -0.17 8.95
CA LEU A 162 9.30 -1.08 8.94
C LEU A 162 10.41 -0.61 9.90
N GLY A 163 10.59 -1.36 10.98
CA GLY A 163 11.52 -1.04 12.07
C GLY A 163 11.03 0.07 13.01
N ALA A 164 10.75 1.26 12.48
CA ALA A 164 10.11 2.37 13.19
C ALA A 164 9.65 3.44 12.18
N ALA A 165 8.68 4.28 12.56
CA ALA A 165 8.27 5.43 11.76
C ALA A 165 9.49 6.34 11.47
N GLY A 166 9.75 6.58 10.18
CA GLY A 166 10.86 7.41 9.71
C GLY A 166 12.25 6.77 9.79
N ARG A 167 12.36 5.45 10.02
CA ARG A 167 13.65 4.74 9.99
C ARG A 167 14.30 4.83 8.62
N TYR A 168 13.54 4.49 7.58
CA TYR A 168 13.93 4.65 6.19
C TYR A 168 13.13 5.79 5.58
N ARG A 169 13.83 6.66 4.87
CA ARG A 169 13.23 7.77 4.14
C ARG A 169 12.82 7.29 2.76
N ASP A 170 11.71 7.82 2.25
CA ASP A 170 11.38 7.78 0.84
C ASP A 170 12.60 8.19 -0.02
N SER A 171 12.94 7.35 -0.99
CA SER A 171 14.12 7.53 -1.83
C SER A 171 13.88 8.48 -3.00
N GLY A 172 12.61 8.83 -3.26
CA GLY A 172 12.20 9.48 -4.49
C GLY A 172 12.60 8.68 -5.75
N MET A 173 12.47 9.33 -6.91
CA MET A 173 12.84 8.71 -8.19
C MET A 173 14.36 8.58 -8.35
N ALA A 174 14.80 7.58 -9.12
CA ALA A 174 16.21 7.37 -9.42
C ALA A 174 16.82 8.62 -10.08
N GLY A 175 17.97 9.06 -9.55
CA GLY A 175 18.67 10.27 -10.00
C GLY A 175 18.16 11.58 -9.38
N SER A 176 17.14 11.54 -8.51
CA SER A 176 16.78 12.68 -7.67
C SER A 176 17.80 12.90 -6.54
N PRO A 177 17.90 14.11 -5.97
CA PRO A 177 18.74 14.36 -4.79
C PRO A 177 18.36 13.50 -3.57
N ALA A 178 17.08 13.13 -3.44
CA ALA A 178 16.57 12.28 -2.38
C ALA A 178 17.19 10.87 -2.42
N HIS A 179 17.46 10.36 -3.62
CA HIS A 179 18.05 9.04 -3.84
C HIS A 179 19.44 8.89 -3.22
N ASP A 180 20.20 9.98 -3.14
CA ASP A 180 21.54 10.02 -2.53
C ASP A 180 21.49 10.19 -1.00
N ASN A 181 20.30 10.34 -0.40
CA ASN A 181 20.16 10.48 1.03
C ASN A 181 20.65 9.20 1.75
N PRO A 182 21.52 9.29 2.77
CA PRO A 182 21.98 8.10 3.50
C PRO A 182 20.86 7.29 4.17
N ARG A 183 19.72 7.92 4.48
CA ARG A 183 18.53 7.25 5.02
C ARG A 183 17.54 6.79 3.94
N ALA A 184 17.77 7.09 2.66
CA ALA A 184 16.92 6.61 1.58
C ALA A 184 16.80 5.10 1.68
N PHE A 185 15.59 4.58 1.53
CA PHE A 185 15.29 3.17 1.70
C PHE A 185 16.13 2.28 0.77
N VAL A 186 16.32 2.70 -0.48
CA VAL A 186 17.19 2.02 -1.46
C VAL A 186 18.65 1.86 -1.02
N ASN A 187 19.12 2.72 -0.11
CA ASN A 187 20.50 2.69 0.40
C ASN A 187 20.65 1.80 1.65
N ASN A 188 19.57 1.17 2.12
CA ASN A 188 19.52 0.44 3.41
C ASN A 188 18.91 -0.96 3.30
N LEU A 189 18.95 -1.59 2.11
CA LEU A 189 18.27 -2.86 1.83
C LEU A 189 18.67 -4.01 2.75
N ASP A 190 19.96 -4.16 3.08
CA ASP A 190 20.44 -5.24 3.96
C ASP A 190 19.84 -5.12 5.37
N ASP A 191 19.89 -3.92 5.97
CA ASP A 191 19.29 -3.65 7.27
C ASP A 191 17.77 -3.82 7.24
N ALA A 192 17.12 -3.29 6.20
CA ALA A 192 15.68 -3.42 6.01
C ALA A 192 15.22 -4.89 5.86
N THR A 193 16.00 -5.71 5.15
CA THR A 193 15.75 -7.15 5.02
C THR A 193 15.81 -7.85 6.37
N GLN A 194 16.79 -7.54 7.22
CA GLN A 194 16.88 -8.15 8.56
C GLN A 194 15.72 -7.73 9.46
N VAL A 195 15.30 -6.46 9.37
CA VAL A 195 14.13 -5.95 10.09
C VAL A 195 12.86 -6.63 9.62
N LEU A 196 12.65 -6.74 8.30
CA LEU A 196 11.47 -7.41 7.74
C LEU A 196 11.46 -8.90 8.06
N SER A 197 12.59 -9.59 7.98
CA SER A 197 12.72 -10.99 8.41
C SER A 197 12.27 -11.17 9.85
N THR A 198 12.61 -10.25 10.75
CA THR A 198 12.15 -10.27 12.15
C THR A 198 10.63 -10.13 12.27
N VAL A 199 10.04 -9.19 11.53
CA VAL A 199 8.57 -9.04 11.46
C VAL A 199 7.91 -10.32 10.96
N LEU A 200 8.39 -10.87 9.84
CA LEU A 200 7.80 -12.05 9.22
C LEU A 200 7.97 -13.32 10.09
N ARG A 201 9.08 -13.43 10.83
CA ARG A 201 9.31 -14.48 11.84
C ARG A 201 8.27 -14.44 12.95
N GLU A 202 7.91 -13.24 13.42
CA GLU A 202 6.92 -13.05 14.47
C GLU A 202 5.49 -13.32 13.96
N LEU A 203 5.16 -12.78 12.79
CA LEU A 203 3.81 -12.85 12.23
C LEU A 203 3.51 -14.19 11.55
N ARG A 204 4.53 -14.90 11.07
CA ARG A 204 4.41 -16.20 10.36
C ARG A 204 3.28 -16.20 9.32
N PRO A 205 3.31 -15.31 8.30
CA PRO A 205 2.19 -15.20 7.38
C PRO A 205 2.01 -16.44 6.50
N HIS A 206 0.76 -16.77 6.18
CA HIS A 206 0.40 -17.77 5.17
C HIS A 206 0.44 -17.21 3.74
N ALA A 207 0.38 -15.88 3.59
CA ALA A 207 0.62 -15.20 2.34
C ALA A 207 1.26 -13.83 2.58
N VAL A 208 2.16 -13.44 1.69
CA VAL A 208 2.72 -12.09 1.63
C VAL A 208 2.30 -11.42 0.32
N LEU A 209 1.82 -10.18 0.37
CA LEU A 209 1.48 -9.37 -0.79
C LEU A 209 2.54 -8.28 -0.95
N THR A 210 3.08 -8.11 -2.16
CA THR A 210 4.01 -7.02 -2.48
C THR A 210 3.96 -6.72 -3.99
N TYR A 211 4.94 -6.01 -4.52
CA TYR A 211 5.03 -5.65 -5.93
C TYR A 211 5.65 -6.77 -6.79
N GLY A 212 5.47 -6.67 -8.11
CA GLY A 212 6.31 -7.37 -9.08
C GLY A 212 7.77 -6.88 -9.04
N PRO A 213 8.70 -7.56 -9.75
CA PRO A 213 10.13 -7.22 -9.73
C PRO A 213 10.46 -5.85 -10.33
N ASP A 214 9.54 -5.27 -11.11
CA ASP A 214 9.62 -3.93 -11.67
C ASP A 214 9.04 -2.85 -10.73
N GLY A 215 8.46 -3.24 -9.59
CA GLY A 215 7.80 -2.32 -8.67
C GLY A 215 6.48 -1.74 -9.20
N GLY A 216 5.88 -2.34 -10.23
CA GLY A 216 4.62 -1.91 -10.84
C GLY A 216 4.76 -0.76 -11.84
N TYR A 217 5.50 0.32 -11.52
CA TYR A 217 5.78 1.41 -12.47
C TYR A 217 7.25 1.88 -12.48
N GLY A 218 8.14 1.10 -11.87
CA GLY A 218 9.57 1.41 -11.82
C GLY A 218 9.99 2.33 -10.68
N HIS A 219 9.14 2.58 -9.67
CA HIS A 219 9.57 3.34 -8.50
C HIS A 219 10.67 2.58 -7.73
N PRO A 220 11.81 3.21 -7.42
CA PRO A 220 12.92 2.53 -6.75
C PRO A 220 12.54 1.87 -5.42
N ASP A 221 11.70 2.53 -4.62
CA ASP A 221 11.25 1.97 -3.34
C ASP A 221 10.28 0.78 -3.49
N HIS A 222 9.52 0.69 -4.58
CA HIS A 222 8.66 -0.46 -4.82
C HIS A 222 9.49 -1.69 -5.18
N ILE A 223 10.51 -1.50 -6.03
CA ILE A 223 11.50 -2.52 -6.35
C ILE A 223 12.25 -2.94 -5.09
N ALA A 224 12.68 -1.99 -4.25
CA ALA A 224 13.30 -2.29 -2.98
C ALA A 224 12.39 -3.09 -2.04
N ALA A 225 11.10 -2.72 -1.94
CA ALA A 225 10.12 -3.45 -1.14
C ALA A 225 9.91 -4.89 -1.65
N HIS A 226 9.88 -5.09 -2.97
CA HIS A 226 9.90 -6.41 -3.60
C HIS A 226 11.15 -7.20 -3.18
N ASP A 227 12.33 -6.62 -3.38
CA ASP A 227 13.63 -7.26 -3.15
C ASP A 227 13.78 -7.70 -1.69
N ILE A 228 13.52 -6.80 -0.72
CA ILE A 228 13.64 -7.14 0.70
C ILE A 228 12.60 -8.18 1.12
N THR A 229 11.41 -8.19 0.51
CA THR A 229 10.36 -9.16 0.81
C THR A 229 10.79 -10.56 0.43
N HIS A 230 11.26 -10.74 -0.82
CA HIS A 230 11.79 -12.03 -1.28
C HIS A 230 13.02 -12.46 -0.50
N ALA A 231 13.94 -11.54 -0.21
CA ALA A 231 15.13 -11.83 0.58
C ALA A 231 14.78 -12.28 2.00
N ALA A 232 13.85 -11.59 2.68
CA ALA A 232 13.41 -11.92 4.02
C ALA A 232 12.68 -13.28 4.08
N VAL A 233 11.78 -13.56 3.13
CA VAL A 233 11.09 -14.86 3.03
C VAL A 233 12.09 -15.99 2.76
N SER A 234 13.02 -15.78 1.83
CA SER A 234 14.05 -16.77 1.52
C SER A 234 14.94 -17.06 2.73
N GLN A 235 15.31 -16.04 3.51
CA GLN A 235 16.07 -16.19 4.74
C GLN A 235 15.34 -17.06 5.77
N LEU A 236 14.05 -16.78 6.04
CA LEU A 236 13.26 -17.59 7.00
C LEU A 236 13.17 -19.06 6.59
N ARG A 237 13.03 -19.33 5.29
CA ARG A 237 13.03 -20.68 4.75
C ARG A 237 14.38 -21.36 4.95
N THR A 238 15.49 -20.69 4.65
CA THR A 238 16.84 -21.25 4.81
C THR A 238 17.19 -21.51 6.27
N GLU A 239 16.72 -20.65 7.18
CA GLU A 239 16.89 -20.80 8.64
C GLU A 239 15.96 -21.87 9.24
N GLY A 240 14.97 -22.36 8.49
CA GLY A 240 14.03 -23.40 8.92
C GLY A 240 13.01 -22.91 9.96
N GLU A 241 12.77 -21.60 10.04
CA GLU A 241 11.90 -21.01 11.06
C GLU A 241 10.43 -20.98 10.64
N TRP A 242 10.17 -20.48 9.42
CA TRP A 242 8.84 -20.42 8.83
C TRP A 242 8.95 -20.43 7.30
N ALA A 243 8.22 -21.34 6.66
CA ALA A 243 8.10 -21.39 5.21
C ALA A 243 6.82 -20.66 4.81
N VAL A 244 6.93 -19.40 4.38
CA VAL A 244 5.79 -18.65 3.84
C VAL A 244 5.25 -19.43 2.61
N PRO A 245 3.98 -19.87 2.62
CA PRO A 245 3.43 -20.67 1.53
C PRO A 245 3.44 -19.95 0.18
N ARG A 246 3.15 -18.64 0.17
CA ARG A 246 3.01 -17.84 -1.04
C ARG A 246 3.46 -16.38 -0.90
N ILE A 247 4.05 -15.87 -1.97
CA ILE A 247 4.20 -14.44 -2.24
C ILE A 247 3.35 -14.10 -3.46
N TRP A 248 2.47 -13.11 -3.32
CA TRP A 248 1.65 -12.55 -4.39
C TRP A 248 2.18 -11.18 -4.80
N TRP A 249 2.27 -10.96 -6.11
CA TRP A 249 2.54 -9.65 -6.70
C TRP A 249 1.21 -9.02 -7.10
N SER A 250 0.89 -7.85 -6.55
CA SER A 250 -0.21 -7.04 -7.08
C SER A 250 0.16 -6.55 -8.47
N THR A 251 -0.79 -6.67 -9.40
CA THR A 251 -0.62 -6.33 -10.81
C THR A 251 -1.84 -5.57 -11.32
N THR A 252 -1.63 -4.71 -12.31
CA THR A 252 -2.70 -3.93 -12.94
C THR A 252 -2.78 -4.29 -14.42
N PRO A 253 -3.62 -5.26 -14.84
CA PRO A 253 -3.67 -5.67 -16.23
C PRO A 253 -4.20 -4.56 -17.15
N ARG A 254 -3.58 -4.41 -18.32
CA ARG A 254 -3.90 -3.33 -19.27
C ARG A 254 -5.33 -3.37 -19.80
N GLU A 255 -5.83 -4.54 -20.18
CA GLU A 255 -7.15 -4.68 -20.82
C GLU A 255 -8.30 -4.16 -19.92
N PRO A 256 -8.43 -4.56 -18.64
CA PRO A 256 -9.45 -3.98 -17.75
C PRO A 256 -9.33 -2.48 -17.55
N VAL A 257 -8.11 -1.94 -17.49
CA VAL A 257 -7.87 -0.49 -17.37
C VAL A 257 -8.35 0.24 -18.61
N ASP A 258 -7.97 -0.20 -19.80
CA ASP A 258 -8.41 0.42 -21.06
C ASP A 258 -9.93 0.37 -21.21
N ALA A 259 -10.54 -0.79 -20.93
CA ALA A 259 -12.00 -0.95 -21.00
C ALA A 259 -12.74 -0.01 -20.05
N ALA A 260 -12.21 0.22 -18.85
CA ALA A 260 -12.78 1.16 -17.89
C ALA A 260 -12.58 2.61 -18.33
N LEU A 261 -11.38 2.97 -18.80
CA LEU A 261 -11.08 4.33 -19.30
C LEU A 261 -11.95 4.70 -20.51
N ASP A 262 -12.15 3.78 -21.45
CA ASP A 262 -13.02 3.97 -22.63
C ASP A 262 -14.49 4.26 -22.25
N ALA A 263 -14.91 3.87 -21.05
CA ALA A 263 -16.25 4.09 -20.53
C ALA A 263 -16.39 5.38 -19.71
N MET A 264 -15.29 6.08 -19.43
CA MET A 264 -15.22 7.24 -18.52
C MET A 264 -14.98 8.56 -19.27
N THR A 265 -15.33 9.67 -18.62
CA THR A 265 -14.94 11.02 -19.04
C THR A 265 -14.22 11.70 -17.89
N PRO A 266 -13.05 12.33 -18.12
CA PRO A 266 -12.30 12.99 -17.06
C PRO A 266 -13.07 14.19 -16.50
N PRO A 267 -12.97 14.44 -15.17
CA PRO A 267 -13.38 15.71 -14.58
C PRO A 267 -12.67 16.92 -15.19
N ASP A 268 -13.23 18.12 -15.00
CA ASP A 268 -12.59 19.36 -15.43
C ASP A 268 -11.19 19.51 -14.83
N GLY A 269 -10.19 19.76 -15.69
CA GLY A 269 -8.79 19.91 -15.31
C GLY A 269 -8.01 18.60 -15.18
N TRP A 270 -8.65 17.44 -15.39
CA TRP A 270 -7.98 16.14 -15.45
C TRP A 270 -7.78 15.72 -16.92
N GLU A 271 -6.77 14.89 -17.15
CA GLU A 271 -6.44 14.40 -18.50
C GLU A 271 -6.48 12.87 -18.54
N PRO A 272 -6.82 12.25 -19.68
CA PRO A 272 -6.58 10.83 -19.87
C PRO A 272 -5.10 10.51 -19.68
N ALA A 273 -4.79 9.41 -18.97
CA ALA A 273 -3.42 8.97 -18.80
C ALA A 273 -2.73 8.72 -20.17
N PRO A 274 -1.52 9.25 -20.41
CA PRO A 274 -0.79 8.99 -21.65
C PRO A 274 -0.49 7.50 -21.83
N ALA A 275 -0.40 7.03 -23.08
CA ALA A 275 -0.10 5.62 -23.36
C ALA A 275 1.19 5.14 -22.69
N ALA A 276 2.25 5.96 -22.70
CA ALA A 276 3.52 5.61 -22.05
C ALA A 276 3.40 5.50 -20.51
N TYR A 277 2.47 6.24 -19.90
CA TYR A 277 2.18 6.12 -18.46
C TYR A 277 1.48 4.79 -18.18
N LEU A 278 0.47 4.45 -18.99
CA LEU A 278 -0.24 3.18 -18.87
C LEU A 278 0.68 1.99 -19.16
N ASP A 279 1.54 2.08 -20.18
CA ASP A 279 2.53 1.05 -20.50
C ASP A 279 3.50 0.80 -19.35
N ALA A 280 3.82 1.84 -18.56
CA ALA A 280 4.67 1.71 -17.39
C ALA A 280 3.91 1.16 -16.17
N ALA A 281 2.63 1.50 -16.00
CA ALA A 281 1.84 1.19 -14.80
C ALA A 281 0.94 -0.05 -14.94
N THR A 282 1.00 -0.75 -16.09
CA THR A 282 0.14 -1.91 -16.36
C THR A 282 0.92 -3.12 -16.84
N ASP A 283 0.35 -4.29 -16.57
CA ASP A 283 0.91 -5.59 -16.90
C ASP A 283 0.11 -6.30 -17.99
N SER A 284 0.72 -7.36 -18.53
CA SER A 284 0.10 -8.24 -19.52
C SER A 284 -0.36 -9.59 -18.96
N HIS A 285 0.00 -9.92 -17.72
CA HIS A 285 -0.26 -11.24 -17.13
C HIS A 285 -0.73 -11.12 -15.69
N TYR A 286 -1.68 -11.98 -15.32
CA TYR A 286 -2.10 -12.23 -13.94
C TYR A 286 -2.49 -13.71 -13.81
N ASP A 287 -2.36 -14.28 -12.61
CA ASP A 287 -2.76 -15.66 -12.33
C ASP A 287 -4.16 -15.71 -11.70
N ILE A 288 -4.52 -14.69 -10.92
CA ILE A 288 -5.80 -14.61 -10.21
C ILE A 288 -6.41 -13.22 -10.39
N ALA A 289 -7.70 -13.20 -10.67
CA ALA A 289 -8.56 -12.03 -10.55
C ALA A 289 -9.43 -12.19 -9.29
N LEU A 290 -9.45 -11.16 -8.45
CA LEU A 290 -10.18 -11.07 -7.19
C LEU A 290 -11.32 -10.03 -7.35
N PRO A 291 -12.54 -10.46 -7.72
CA PRO A 291 -13.69 -9.57 -7.73
C PRO A 291 -14.00 -9.07 -6.32
N LEU A 292 -14.18 -7.77 -6.16
CA LEU A 292 -14.42 -7.15 -4.86
C LEU A 292 -15.92 -7.14 -4.55
N ALA A 293 -16.30 -7.74 -3.42
CA ALA A 293 -17.63 -7.55 -2.88
C ALA A 293 -17.90 -6.06 -2.60
N PRO A 294 -19.14 -5.55 -2.71
CA PRO A 294 -19.44 -4.12 -2.58
C PRO A 294 -18.87 -3.47 -1.30
N ALA A 295 -18.84 -4.20 -0.19
CA ALA A 295 -18.28 -3.70 1.07
C ALA A 295 -16.73 -3.56 1.04
N ALA A 296 -16.03 -4.45 0.34
CA ALA A 296 -14.58 -4.36 0.17
C ALA A 296 -14.21 -3.26 -0.84
N TYR A 297 -14.97 -3.14 -1.93
CA TYR A 297 -14.84 -2.04 -2.88
C TYR A 297 -15.04 -0.67 -2.21
N ASP A 298 -16.09 -0.50 -1.41
CA ASP A 298 -16.32 0.75 -0.67
C ASP A 298 -15.22 1.02 0.37
N ALA A 299 -14.71 -0.01 1.04
CA ALA A 299 -13.59 0.14 1.97
C ALA A 299 -12.34 0.63 1.23
N LYS A 300 -11.98 0.03 0.09
CA LYS A 300 -10.89 0.49 -0.79
C LYS A 300 -11.07 1.95 -1.19
N ARG A 301 -12.24 2.30 -1.73
CA ARG A 301 -12.59 3.67 -2.14
C ARG A 301 -12.41 4.68 -1.01
N ARG A 302 -12.93 4.39 0.19
CA ARG A 302 -12.82 5.28 1.36
C ARG A 302 -11.40 5.35 1.91
N ALA A 303 -10.63 4.26 1.86
CA ALA A 303 -9.24 4.23 2.30
C ALA A 303 -8.36 5.07 1.35
N MET A 304 -8.57 4.96 0.04
CA MET A 304 -7.95 5.84 -0.95
C MET A 304 -8.30 7.32 -0.69
N ALA A 305 -9.56 7.63 -0.40
CA ALA A 305 -9.98 9.00 -0.07
C ALA A 305 -9.37 9.55 1.24
N ALA A 306 -8.89 8.68 2.15
CA ALA A 306 -8.22 9.10 3.39
C ALA A 306 -6.80 9.62 3.13
N HIS A 307 -6.17 9.21 2.03
CA HIS A 307 -4.90 9.74 1.53
C HIS A 307 -5.12 11.04 0.74
N ALA A 308 -5.77 12.02 1.36
CA ALA A 308 -6.26 13.23 0.73
C ALA A 308 -5.15 14.09 0.10
N THR A 309 -3.91 14.00 0.60
CA THR A 309 -2.75 14.67 -0.01
C THR A 309 -2.23 13.98 -1.26
N GLN A 310 -2.55 12.70 -1.48
CA GLN A 310 -1.99 11.88 -2.56
C GLN A 310 -3.02 11.46 -3.61
N ILE A 311 -4.27 11.27 -3.21
CA ILE A 311 -5.33 10.72 -4.06
C ILE A 311 -6.55 11.65 -4.03
N TRP A 312 -7.01 12.03 -5.22
CA TRP A 312 -8.28 12.73 -5.40
C TRP A 312 -9.30 11.79 -6.04
N MET A 313 -10.39 11.51 -5.33
CA MET A 313 -11.49 10.68 -5.84
C MET A 313 -12.46 11.50 -6.70
N ALA A 314 -12.91 10.93 -7.81
CA ALA A 314 -13.89 11.50 -8.73
C ALA A 314 -15.31 10.96 -8.50
N ASP A 315 -15.74 10.88 -7.23
CA ASP A 315 -17.07 10.40 -6.81
C ASP A 315 -17.87 11.46 -6.04
N GLY A 316 -17.45 12.72 -6.12
CA GLY A 316 -18.04 13.84 -5.39
C GLY A 316 -17.55 14.00 -3.95
N THR A 317 -16.67 13.12 -3.46
CA THR A 317 -16.05 13.27 -2.13
C THR A 317 -15.21 14.55 -2.09
N VAL A 318 -15.37 15.33 -1.02
CA VAL A 318 -14.53 16.49 -0.71
C VAL A 318 -13.72 16.22 0.55
N THR A 319 -12.49 16.72 0.58
CA THR A 319 -11.60 16.62 1.73
C THR A 319 -11.12 18.01 2.14
N HIS A 320 -10.42 18.12 3.26
CA HIS A 320 -9.76 19.38 3.64
C HIS A 320 -8.68 19.82 2.65
N THR A 321 -8.10 18.84 1.93
CA THR A 321 -7.08 19.06 0.91
C THR A 321 -7.71 19.41 -0.44
N ASN A 322 -8.78 18.71 -0.81
CA ASN A 322 -9.52 18.87 -2.07
C ASN A 322 -10.97 19.31 -1.79
N PRO A 323 -11.20 20.62 -1.59
CA PRO A 323 -12.54 21.13 -1.26
C PRO A 323 -13.48 21.18 -2.46
N THR A 324 -12.96 21.03 -3.68
CA THR A 324 -13.74 21.00 -4.92
C THR A 324 -14.11 19.55 -5.23
N PRO A 325 -15.40 19.22 -5.41
CA PRO A 325 -15.79 17.86 -5.80
C PRO A 325 -15.41 17.59 -7.26
N ALA A 326 -14.88 16.40 -7.53
CA ALA A 326 -14.66 15.89 -8.87
C ALA A 326 -15.66 14.75 -9.16
N TYR A 327 -16.13 14.64 -10.40
CA TYR A 327 -17.06 13.60 -10.84
C TYR A 327 -16.58 13.03 -12.17
N SER A 328 -16.29 11.73 -12.21
CA SER A 328 -16.19 10.99 -13.47
C SER A 328 -17.59 10.55 -13.90
N THR A 329 -17.95 10.76 -15.16
CA THR A 329 -19.21 10.23 -15.70
C THR A 329 -18.93 8.94 -16.48
N GLY A 330 -19.53 7.83 -16.05
CA GLY A 330 -19.50 6.56 -16.77
C GLY A 330 -20.78 6.35 -17.61
N ARG A 331 -20.66 5.74 -18.80
CA ARG A 331 -21.83 5.29 -19.59
C ARG A 331 -22.52 4.02 -19.03
N ALA A 332 -21.92 3.37 -18.02
CA ALA A 332 -22.43 2.19 -17.33
C ALA A 332 -22.34 2.36 -15.80
N GLU A 333 -23.29 1.81 -15.03
CA GLU A 333 -23.35 1.93 -13.56
C GLU A 333 -22.10 1.38 -12.84
N SER A 334 -21.45 0.35 -13.41
CA SER A 334 -20.27 -0.31 -12.84
C SER A 334 -18.93 0.40 -13.11
N ALA A 335 -18.90 1.42 -13.97
CA ALA A 335 -17.68 2.13 -14.38
C ALA A 335 -17.76 3.62 -14.01
N SER A 336 -18.08 3.93 -12.75
CA SER A 336 -18.45 5.29 -12.35
C SER A 336 -17.45 6.01 -11.46
N VAL A 337 -16.50 5.31 -10.83
CA VAL A 337 -15.53 5.94 -9.92
C VAL A 337 -14.14 5.91 -10.52
N ALA A 338 -13.55 7.09 -10.65
CA ALA A 338 -12.15 7.28 -10.99
C ALA A 338 -11.41 7.98 -9.85
N PHE A 339 -10.10 8.04 -9.97
CA PHE A 339 -9.24 8.86 -9.13
C PHE A 339 -8.12 9.45 -9.96
N ALA A 340 -7.39 10.40 -9.39
CA ALA A 340 -6.14 10.89 -9.92
C ALA A 340 -5.14 11.12 -8.77
N LEU A 341 -3.86 11.08 -9.13
CA LEU A 341 -2.77 11.53 -8.27
C LEU A 341 -2.48 13.02 -8.55
N SER A 342 -1.37 13.56 -8.07
CA SER A 342 -0.96 14.95 -8.31
C SER A 342 -0.80 15.32 -9.79
N ASN A 343 -0.53 14.33 -10.66
CA ASN A 343 -0.45 14.49 -12.10
C ASN A 343 -1.82 14.72 -12.80
N LEU A 344 -2.93 14.59 -12.07
CA LEU A 344 -4.31 14.73 -12.58
C LEU A 344 -4.64 13.81 -13.76
N TYR A 345 -3.93 12.68 -13.88
CA TYR A 345 -4.29 11.66 -14.85
C TYR A 345 -5.45 10.81 -14.33
N LEU A 346 -6.48 10.70 -15.15
CA LEU A 346 -7.66 9.89 -14.90
C LEU A 346 -7.26 8.41 -14.84
N MET A 347 -7.50 7.78 -13.68
CA MET A 347 -7.32 6.35 -13.46
C MET A 347 -8.63 5.73 -12.95
N PRO A 348 -9.05 4.55 -13.45
CA PRO A 348 -10.29 3.92 -13.01
C PRO A 348 -10.10 3.24 -11.65
N LEU A 349 -11.08 3.34 -10.76
CA LEU A 349 -11.16 2.47 -9.58
C LEU A 349 -11.85 1.16 -9.97
N LEU A 350 -11.04 0.15 -10.31
CA LEU A 350 -11.53 -1.17 -10.70
C LEU A 350 -12.21 -1.90 -9.53
N ASP A 351 -13.28 -2.64 -9.85
CA ASP A 351 -14.00 -3.51 -8.91
C ASP A 351 -13.36 -4.88 -8.73
N THR A 352 -12.21 -5.10 -9.35
CA THR A 352 -11.46 -6.35 -9.34
C THR A 352 -9.97 -6.01 -9.14
N GLU A 353 -9.31 -6.74 -8.25
CA GLU A 353 -7.84 -6.69 -8.10
C GLU A 353 -7.21 -7.92 -8.73
N TYR A 354 -5.97 -7.80 -9.19
CA TYR A 354 -5.30 -8.87 -9.93
C TYR A 354 -3.96 -9.18 -9.29
N TYR A 355 -3.62 -10.47 -9.30
CA TYR A 355 -2.43 -10.97 -8.64
C TYR A 355 -1.70 -11.98 -9.50
N GLN A 356 -0.37 -11.88 -9.51
CA GLN A 356 0.54 -12.88 -10.06
C GLN A 356 1.23 -13.63 -8.92
N LEU A 357 1.40 -14.93 -9.05
CA LEU A 357 2.14 -15.75 -8.10
C LEU A 357 3.64 -15.48 -8.27
N GLY A 358 4.23 -14.83 -7.26
CA GLY A 358 5.65 -14.52 -7.23
C GLY A 358 6.51 -15.66 -6.69
N GLU A 359 6.02 -16.37 -5.67
CA GLU A 359 6.69 -17.53 -5.10
C GLU A 359 5.65 -18.49 -4.47
N GLY A 360 5.93 -19.80 -4.50
CA GLY A 360 5.09 -20.84 -3.92
C GLY A 360 4.32 -21.62 -4.98
N THR A 361 3.11 -22.07 -4.64
CA THR A 361 2.21 -22.75 -5.57
C THR A 361 0.81 -22.17 -5.51
N LEU A 362 0.14 -22.10 -6.66
CA LEU A 362 -1.28 -21.75 -6.74
C LEU A 362 -2.10 -22.65 -5.81
N PRO A 363 -3.12 -22.11 -5.11
CA PRO A 363 -3.98 -22.92 -4.25
C PRO A 363 -4.66 -24.06 -5.01
N ARG A 364 -4.67 -25.24 -4.38
CA ARG A 364 -5.41 -26.43 -4.82
C ARG A 364 -6.82 -26.43 -4.27
N THR A 365 -6.98 -25.96 -3.03
CA THR A 365 -8.27 -25.78 -2.37
C THR A 365 -8.45 -24.30 -2.03
N PRO A 366 -8.72 -23.44 -3.03
CA PRO A 366 -8.70 -21.99 -2.88
C PRO A 366 -9.74 -21.51 -1.87
N VAL A 367 -9.32 -20.56 -1.02
CA VAL A 367 -10.19 -19.73 -0.17
C VAL A 367 -9.84 -18.26 -0.40
N ALA A 368 -10.74 -17.36 -0.01
CA ALA A 368 -10.61 -15.91 -0.29
C ALA A 368 -10.36 -15.63 -1.78
N ASP A 369 -11.20 -16.23 -2.62
CA ASP A 369 -11.16 -16.12 -4.08
C ASP A 369 -9.79 -16.45 -4.71
N GLY A 370 -8.99 -17.28 -4.02
CA GLY A 370 -7.78 -17.88 -4.56
C GLY A 370 -6.46 -17.30 -4.05
N LEU A 371 -6.47 -16.31 -3.15
CA LEU A 371 -5.22 -15.83 -2.55
C LEU A 371 -4.63 -16.80 -1.51
N LEU A 372 -5.46 -17.67 -0.95
CA LEU A 372 -5.09 -18.59 0.13
C LEU A 372 -5.51 -20.01 -0.21
N ASP A 373 -4.88 -20.99 0.45
CA ASP A 373 -5.28 -22.38 0.40
C ASP A 373 -5.75 -22.81 1.80
N SER A 374 -6.87 -23.53 1.85
CA SER A 374 -7.35 -24.09 3.12
C SER A 374 -6.32 -24.98 3.82
N GLU A 375 -5.39 -25.58 3.07
CA GLU A 375 -4.32 -26.42 3.59
C GLU A 375 -3.21 -25.64 4.33
N ASP A 376 -3.12 -24.31 4.19
CA ASP A 376 -2.07 -23.53 4.87
C ASP A 376 -2.24 -23.48 6.40
N LEU A 377 -3.45 -23.77 6.90
CA LEU A 377 -3.74 -23.83 8.34
C LEU A 377 -3.41 -25.18 8.97
N ALA A 378 -3.17 -26.21 8.16
CA ALA A 378 -2.85 -27.56 8.62
C ALA A 378 -1.40 -27.65 9.08
#